data_AF-A0A1C7GUX6-F1
#
_entry.id   AF-A0A1C7GUX6-F1
#
_cell.length_a   1.000
_cell.length_b   1.000
_cell.length_c   1.000
_cell.angle_alpha   90.00
_cell.angle_beta   90.00
_cell.angle_gamma   90.00
#
_symmetry.space_group_name_H-M   'P 1'
#
loop_
_entity.id
_entity.type
_entity.pdbx_description
1 polymer ?
#
loop_
_entity_poly.entity_id
_entity_poly.type
_entity_poly.pdbx_seq_one_letter_code
_entity_poly.pdbx_strand_id
1 'polypeptide(L)'
;MPIKLFDSELKVMNVLWRGGDHTAKEISDILKAETNWNMNTTYTVIKKCIAKGAIERSEPGFLCHALIPKESVQEAETDELIGKLYDGSVDKLFAALLGRKKLSAEQINRLKQMVEGEVEK
;
A
#
# COMPACT_ATOMS: atom_id res chain seq x y z
N MET A 1 13.35 -7.75 7.94
CA MET A 1 12.28 -8.47 7.22
C MET A 1 11.34 -7.43 6.65
N PRO A 2 10.81 -7.58 5.42
CA PRO A 2 9.81 -6.65 4.90
C PRO A 2 8.58 -6.67 5.81
N ILE A 3 8.09 -5.49 6.18
CA ILE A 3 6.89 -5.37 7.02
C ILE A 3 5.68 -5.69 6.14
N LYS A 4 5.09 -6.87 6.35
CA LYS A 4 3.88 -7.29 5.63
C LYS A 4 2.64 -6.70 6.27
N LEU A 5 1.89 -5.92 5.49
CA LEU A 5 0.62 -5.33 5.89
C LEU A 5 -0.55 -6.07 5.23
N PHE A 6 -1.58 -6.36 6.01
CA PHE A 6 -2.84 -6.91 5.53
C PHE A 6 -3.83 -5.81 5.17
N ASP A 7 -4.90 -6.14 4.44
CA ASP A 7 -5.93 -5.20 3.96
C ASP A 7 -6.40 -4.18 5.00
N SER A 8 -6.64 -4.65 6.23
CA SER A 8 -7.08 -3.78 7.32
C SER A 8 -6.00 -2.76 7.73
N GLU A 9 -4.74 -3.19 7.79
CA GLU A 9 -3.60 -2.34 8.16
C GLU A 9 -3.27 -1.36 7.03
N LEU A 10 -3.37 -1.81 5.78
CA LEU A 10 -3.23 -0.96 4.60
C LEU A 10 -4.25 0.19 4.60
N LYS A 11 -5.48 -0.04 5.06
CA LYS A 11 -6.49 1.03 5.20
C LYS A 11 -6.03 2.12 6.16
N VAL A 12 -5.51 1.75 7.33
CA VAL A 12 -4.94 2.71 8.29
C VAL A 12 -3.73 3.43 7.70
N MET A 13 -2.81 2.69 7.08
CA MET A 13 -1.61 3.28 6.48
C MET A 13 -1.92 4.21 5.31
N ASN A 14 -2.95 3.93 4.51
CA ASN A 14 -3.40 4.81 3.44
C ASN A 14 -3.86 6.18 3.97
N VAL A 15 -4.48 6.23 5.14
CA VAL A 15 -4.85 7.50 5.78
C VAL A 15 -3.58 8.29 6.12
N LEU A 16 -2.58 7.64 6.72
CA LEU A 16 -1.31 8.28 7.09
C LEU A 16 -0.47 8.68 5.87
N TRP A 17 -0.40 7.87 4.82
CA TRP A 17 0.33 8.21 3.60
C TRP A 17 -0.31 9.36 2.82
N ARG A 18 -1.65 9.48 2.86
CA ARG A 18 -2.37 10.56 2.18
C ARG A 18 -2.35 11.86 2.98
N GLY A 19 -2.50 11.77 4.30
CA GLY A 19 -2.72 12.91 5.18
C GLY A 19 -1.53 13.33 6.03
N GLY A 20 -0.47 12.52 6.09
CA GLY A 20 0.58 12.68 7.09
C GLY A 20 0.12 12.24 8.49
N ASP A 21 0.77 12.77 9.51
CA ASP A 21 0.56 12.35 10.90
C ASP A 21 -0.84 12.71 11.39
N HIS A 22 -1.52 11.73 12.00
CA HIS A 22 -2.87 11.88 12.52
C HIS A 22 -2.99 11.19 13.86
N THR A 23 -3.84 11.71 14.73
CA THR A 23 -4.20 11.04 15.98
C THR A 23 -5.02 9.78 15.69
N ALA A 24 -4.95 8.79 16.59
CA ALA A 24 -5.78 7.58 16.46
C ALA A 24 -7.28 7.89 16.38
N LYS A 25 -7.71 9.01 16.98
CA LYS A 25 -9.09 9.50 16.89
C LYS A 25 -9.43 9.99 15.48
N GLU A 26 -8.60 10.85 14.89
CA GLU A 26 -8.82 11.34 13.53
C GLU A 26 -8.81 10.21 12.50
N ILE A 27 -7.87 9.27 12.63
CA ILE A 27 -7.84 8.06 11.78
C ILE A 27 -9.16 7.28 11.93
N SER A 28 -9.67 7.16 13.17
CA SER A 28 -10.96 6.51 13.42
C SER A 28 -12.12 7.23 12.74
N ASP A 29 -12.16 8.57 12.79
CA ASP A 29 -13.24 9.35 12.18
C ASP A 29 -13.20 9.25 10.64
N ILE A 30 -12.01 9.28 10.04
CA ILE A 30 -11.80 9.10 8.60
C ILE A 30 -12.23 7.70 8.16
N LEU A 31 -11.76 6.65 8.84
CA LEU A 31 -12.09 5.27 8.49
C LEU A 31 -13.56 4.92 8.79
N LYS A 32 -14.19 5.58 9.76
CA LYS A 32 -15.63 5.45 9.97
C LYS A 32 -16.41 5.92 8.74
N ALA A 33 -15.99 7.02 8.10
CA ALA A 33 -16.63 7.52 6.88
C ALA A 33 -16.34 6.64 5.65
N GLU A 34 -15.12 6.11 5.51
CA GLU A 34 -14.71 5.35 4.33
C GLU A 34 -15.09 3.85 4.38
N THR A 35 -15.09 3.24 5.57
CA THR A 35 -15.24 1.79 5.74
C THR A 35 -16.30 1.37 6.76
N ASN A 36 -17.00 2.33 7.36
CA ASN A 36 -18.00 2.11 8.42
C ASN A 36 -17.44 1.35 9.64
N TRP A 37 -16.13 1.47 9.91
CA TRP A 37 -15.51 0.87 11.09
C TRP A 37 -15.91 1.61 12.36
N ASN A 38 -16.08 0.85 13.45
CA ASN A 38 -16.18 1.43 14.78
C ASN A 38 -14.77 1.79 15.31
N MET A 39 -14.74 2.66 16.32
CA MET A 39 -13.50 3.15 16.91
C MET A 39 -12.61 2.02 17.44
N ASN A 40 -13.19 1.01 18.09
CA ASN A 40 -12.43 -0.11 18.65
C ASN A 40 -11.71 -0.92 17.57
N THR A 41 -12.35 -1.13 16.42
CA THR A 41 -11.74 -1.80 15.27
C THR A 41 -10.52 -1.00 14.79
N THR A 42 -10.67 0.31 14.57
CA THR A 42 -9.57 1.17 14.13
C THR A 42 -8.40 1.14 15.11
N TYR A 43 -8.65 1.31 16.41
CA TYR A 43 -7.61 1.26 17.43
C TYR A 43 -6.91 -0.11 17.51
N THR A 44 -7.66 -1.19 17.32
CA THR A 44 -7.08 -2.54 17.27
C THR A 44 -6.15 -2.70 16.07
N VAL A 45 -6.52 -2.17 14.91
CA VAL A 45 -5.69 -2.22 13.71
C VAL A 45 -4.45 -1.32 13.86
N ILE A 46 -4.60 -0.10 14.40
CA ILE A 46 -3.46 0.79 14.70
C ILE A 46 -2.45 0.07 15.62
N LYS A 47 -2.91 -0.60 16.68
CA LYS A 47 -2.04 -1.39 17.56
C LYS A 47 -1.30 -2.51 16.82
N LYS A 48 -1.95 -3.17 15.85
CA LYS A 48 -1.28 -4.19 15.02
C LYS A 48 -0.20 -3.56 14.14
N CYS A 49 -0.47 -2.40 13.52
CA CYS A 49 0.53 -1.66 12.76
C CYS A 49 1.73 -1.24 13.61
N ILE A 50 1.49 -0.78 14.85
CA ILE A 50 2.56 -0.46 15.81
C ILE A 50 3.36 -1.72 16.17
N ALA A 51 2.69 -2.84 16.48
CA ALA A 51 3.35 -4.10 16.79
C ALA A 51 4.22 -4.63 15.64
N LYS A 52 3.88 -4.27 14.40
CA LYS A 52 4.66 -4.59 13.19
C LYS A 52 5.77 -3.58 12.87
N GLY A 53 5.89 -2.49 13.64
CA GLY A 53 6.84 -1.41 13.37
C GLY A 53 6.48 -0.55 12.16
N ALA A 54 5.22 -0.58 11.70
CA ALA A 54 4.75 0.24 10.58
C ALA A 54 4.34 1.66 11.01
N ILE A 55 3.94 1.81 12.27
CA ILE A 55 3.48 3.08 12.85
C ILE A 55 4.25 3.34 14.15
N GLU A 56 4.70 4.56 14.34
CA GLU A 56 5.14 5.08 15.62
C GLU A 56 4.01 5.85 16.30
N ARG A 57 3.89 5.69 17.63
CA ARG A 57 2.99 6.49 18.45
C ARG A 57 3.80 7.52 19.23
N SER A 58 3.37 8.77 19.20
CA SER A 58 3.88 9.83 20.07
C SER A 58 2.77 10.49 20.90
N GLU A 59 3.18 11.14 21.99
CA GLU A 59 2.32 11.95 22.86
C GLU A 59 2.61 13.44 22.62
N PRO A 60 1.63 14.33 22.85
CA PRO A 60 0.30 14.08 23.42
C PRO A 60 -0.74 13.61 22.39
N GLY A 61 -1.71 12.82 22.83
CA GLY A 61 -2.96 12.59 22.07
C GLY A 61 -2.94 11.38 21.15
N PHE A 62 -2.01 10.44 21.34
CA PHE A 62 -1.87 9.24 20.51
C PHE A 62 -1.73 9.61 19.03
N LEU A 63 -0.72 10.45 18.72
CA LEU A 63 -0.35 10.79 17.35
C LEU A 63 0.31 9.57 16.70
N CYS A 64 -0.14 9.22 15.50
CA CYS A 64 0.37 8.09 14.72
C CYS A 64 1.17 8.63 13.53
N HIS A 65 2.42 8.20 13.42
CA HIS A 65 3.34 8.52 12.34
C HIS A 65 3.67 7.26 11.55
N ALA A 66 3.65 7.32 10.21
CA ALA A 66 4.00 6.18 9.36
C ALA A 66 5.52 6.04 9.26
N LEU A 67 6.06 4.91 9.69
CA LEU A 67 7.50 4.63 9.66
C LEU A 67 7.98 4.01 8.33
N ILE A 68 7.04 3.53 7.52
CA ILE A 68 7.34 2.91 6.23
C ILE A 68 6.68 3.69 5.09
N PRO A 69 7.41 3.95 4.00
CA PRO A 69 6.85 4.56 2.81
C PRO A 69 5.93 3.58 2.08
N LYS A 70 4.96 4.12 1.34
CA LYS A 70 3.99 3.33 0.59
C LYS A 70 4.67 2.47 -0.47
N GLU A 71 5.66 3.05 -1.12
CA GLU A 71 6.42 2.48 -2.24
C GLU A 71 7.10 1.18 -1.82
N SER A 72 7.73 1.13 -0.63
CA SER A 72 8.37 -0.09 -0.13
C SER A 72 7.39 -1.23 0.14
N VAL A 73 6.16 -0.92 0.57
CA VAL A 73 5.13 -1.95 0.76
C VAL A 73 4.61 -2.44 -0.59
N GLN A 74 4.44 -1.54 -1.56
CA GLN A 74 3.99 -1.89 -2.91
C GLN A 74 5.01 -2.77 -3.64
N GLU A 75 6.29 -2.46 -3.53
CA GLU A 75 7.38 -3.23 -4.12
C GLU A 75 7.43 -4.65 -3.54
N ALA A 76 7.46 -4.77 -2.21
CA ALA A 76 7.49 -6.06 -1.53
C ALA A 76 6.27 -6.95 -1.86
N GLU A 77 5.07 -6.39 -1.91
CA GLU A 77 3.86 -7.14 -2.28
C GLU A 77 3.85 -7.52 -3.78
N THR A 78 4.43 -6.69 -4.65
CA THR A 78 4.57 -6.97 -6.09
C THR A 78 5.55 -8.12 -6.32
N ASP A 79 6.70 -8.11 -5.64
CA ASP A 79 7.67 -9.21 -5.70
C ASP A 79 7.07 -10.52 -5.18
N GLU A 80 6.32 -10.47 -4.08
CA GLU A 80 5.64 -11.64 -3.55
C GLU A 80 4.57 -12.17 -4.51
N LEU A 81 3.80 -11.27 -5.15
CA LEU A 81 2.81 -11.63 -6.16
C LEU A 81 3.47 -12.30 -7.38
N ILE A 82 4.55 -11.73 -7.89
CA ILE A 82 5.30 -12.25 -9.04
C ILE A 82 5.88 -13.63 -8.70
N GLY A 83 6.52 -13.76 -7.53
CA GLY A 83 7.08 -15.03 -7.07
C GLY A 83 6.03 -16.13 -6.88
N LYS A 84 4.88 -15.81 -6.29
CA LYS A 84 3.85 -16.82 -5.93
C LYS A 84 2.90 -17.19 -7.06
N LEU A 85 2.45 -16.22 -7.86
CA LEU A 85 1.39 -16.44 -8.85
C LEU A 85 1.89 -16.51 -10.29
N TYR A 86 3.10 -16.01 -10.56
CA TYR A 86 3.66 -15.90 -11.90
C TYR A 86 5.02 -16.61 -12.05
N ASP A 87 5.36 -17.51 -11.12
CA ASP A 87 6.61 -18.27 -11.10
C ASP A 87 7.87 -17.38 -11.20
N GLY A 88 7.83 -16.17 -10.63
CA GLY A 88 8.94 -15.22 -10.74
C GLY A 88 9.01 -14.45 -12.07
N SER A 89 8.08 -14.67 -13.00
CA SER A 89 8.12 -14.05 -14.33
C SER A 89 7.30 -12.77 -14.41
N VAL A 90 8.01 -11.64 -14.50
CA VAL A 90 7.45 -10.32 -14.77
C VAL A 90 6.72 -10.27 -16.11
N ASP A 91 7.26 -10.91 -17.15
CA ASP A 91 6.65 -10.95 -18.49
C ASP A 91 5.28 -11.63 -18.49
N LYS A 92 5.11 -12.70 -17.71
CA LYS A 92 3.81 -13.38 -17.56
C LYS A 92 2.77 -12.47 -16.89
N LEU A 93 3.18 -11.68 -15.90
CA LEU A 93 2.31 -10.69 -15.26
C LEU A 93 1.86 -9.64 -16.29
N PHE A 94 2.79 -9.08 -17.07
CA PHE A 94 2.46 -8.11 -18.12
C PHE A 94 1.55 -8.72 -19.20
N ALA A 95 1.84 -9.93 -19.67
CA ALA A 95 1.00 -10.63 -20.65
C ALA A 95 -0.43 -10.85 -20.12
N ALA A 96 -0.58 -11.20 -18.84
CA ALA A 96 -1.90 -11.38 -18.22
C ALA A 96 -2.68 -10.06 -18.08
N LEU A 97 -2.00 -8.95 -17.74
CA LEU A 97 -2.60 -7.62 -17.64
C LEU A 97 -3.03 -7.09 -19.02
N LEU A 98 -2.17 -7.22 -20.02
CA LEU A 98 -2.41 -6.80 -21.40
C LEU A 98 -3.47 -7.65 -22.09
N GLY A 99 -3.48 -8.97 -21.85
CA GLY A 99 -4.44 -9.88 -22.45
C GLY A 99 -5.89 -9.70 -21.97
N ARG A 100 -6.11 -9.11 -20.78
CA ARG A 100 -7.44 -8.92 -20.19
C ARG A 100 -8.01 -7.50 -20.32
N LYS A 101 -7.17 -6.48 -20.54
CA LYS A 101 -7.61 -5.08 -20.65
C LYS A 101 -7.39 -4.54 -22.05
N LYS A 102 -8.43 -3.92 -22.63
CA LYS A 102 -8.25 -3.01 -23.76
C LYS A 102 -7.59 -1.73 -23.24
N LEU A 103 -6.29 -1.62 -23.42
CA LEU A 103 -5.57 -0.37 -23.16
C LEU A 103 -5.85 0.64 -24.28
N SER A 104 -5.98 1.91 -23.93
CA SER A 104 -6.03 2.97 -24.94
C SER A 104 -4.65 3.14 -25.60
N ALA A 105 -4.63 3.72 -26.80
CA ALA A 105 -3.38 4.06 -27.47
C ALA A 105 -2.47 4.95 -26.61
N GLU A 106 -3.06 5.83 -25.80
CA GLU A 106 -2.33 6.69 -24.86
C GLU A 106 -1.68 5.89 -23.72
N GLN A 107 -2.39 4.90 -23.15
CA GLN A 107 -1.84 4.02 -22.12
C GLN A 107 -0.70 3.15 -22.68
N ILE A 108 -0.84 2.66 -23.92
CA ILE A 108 0.22 1.90 -24.60
C ILE A 108 1.46 2.79 -24.83
N ASN A 109 1.28 4.04 -25.27
CA ASN A 109 2.41 4.95 -25.46
C ASN A 109 3.12 5.29 -24.15
N ARG A 110 2.37 5.52 -23.06
CA ARG A 110 2.97 5.72 -21.73
C ARG A 110 3.77 4.49 -21.28
N LEU A 111 3.21 3.29 -21.46
CA LEU A 111 3.91 2.04 -21.14
C LEU A 111 5.19 1.87 -21.95
N LYS A 112 5.16 2.15 -23.26
CA LYS A 112 6.36 2.11 -24.11
C LYS A 112 7.44 3.05 -23.61
N GLN A 113 7.09 4.29 -23.27
CA GLN A 113 8.04 5.27 -22.73
C GLN A 113 8.65 4.82 -21.40
N MET A 114 7.87 4.19 -20.52
CA MET A 114 8.38 3.65 -19.25
C MET A 114 9.36 2.50 -19.49
N VAL A 115 9.05 1.58 -20.41
CA VAL A 115 9.92 0.43 -20.72
C VAL A 115 11.20 0.88 -21.44
N GLU A 116 11.11 1.80 -22.40
CA GLU A 116 12.29 2.33 -23.12
C GLU A 116 13.27 3.06 -22.19
N GLY A 117 12.79 3.65 -21.08
CA GLY A 117 13.62 4.28 -20.06
C GLY A 117 14.35 3.33 -19.12
N GLU A 118 13.92 2.06 -19.04
CA GLU A 118 14.44 1.02 -18.15
C GLU A 118 15.31 -0.02 -18.90
N VAL A 119 15.46 0.11 -20.23
CA VAL A 119 16.37 -0.75 -21.00
C VAL A 119 17.81 -0.42 -20.57
N GLU A 120 18.41 -1.30 -19.76
CA GLU A 120 19.85 -1.34 -19.57
C GLU A 120 20.54 -1.39 -20.95
N LYS A 121 21.49 -0.48 -21.17
CA LYS A 121 22.41 -0.57 -22.31
C LYS A 121 23.41 -1.69 -22.09
#